data_AF-A0AAW0JG21-F1
#
_entry.id   AF-A0AAW0JG21-F1
#
_cell.length_a   1.000
_cell.length_b   1.000
_cell.length_c   1.000
_cell.angle_alpha   90.00
_cell.angle_beta   90.00
_cell.angle_gamma   90.00
#
_symmetry.space_group_name_H-M   'P 1'
#
loop_
_entity.id
_entity.type
_entity.pdbx_description
1 polymer ?
#
loop_
_entity_poly.entity_id
_entity_poly.type
_entity_poly.pdbx_seq_one_letter_code
_entity_poly.pdbx_strand_id
1 'polypeptide(L)'
;MTQKIKSINEALDVAISLKDKEPRELHEAMRYSLLRGGKRVCPFFCIASCELVGGTESMAMPAACAIEMIHDAALIQDDLPCMDNAHLRRGKPINHKAFGEAVQ
;
A
#
# COMPACT_ATOMS: atom_id res chain seq x y z
N MET A 1 9.44 4.88 -15.74
CA MET A 1 8.44 4.90 -14.66
C MET A 1 7.83 3.51 -14.42
N THR A 2 7.28 2.84 -15.43
CA THR A 2 6.58 1.54 -15.31
C THR A 2 7.40 0.43 -14.66
N GLN A 3 8.70 0.31 -15.00
CA GLN A 3 9.57 -0.72 -14.41
C GLN A 3 9.74 -0.53 -12.90
N LYS A 4 9.97 0.70 -12.42
CA LYS A 4 10.09 0.99 -10.98
C LYS A 4 8.80 0.70 -10.24
N ILE A 5 7.65 1.04 -10.82
CA ILE A 5 6.34 0.71 -10.23
C ILE A 5 6.18 -0.81 -10.07
N LYS A 6 6.66 -1.60 -11.04
CA LYS A 6 6.66 -3.06 -10.94
C LYS A 6 7.55 -3.53 -9.77
N SER A 7 8.78 -3.05 -9.68
CA SER A 7 9.69 -3.37 -8.55
C SER A 7 9.08 -3.01 -7.19
N ILE A 8 8.43 -1.84 -7.08
CA ILE A 8 7.75 -1.40 -5.86
C ILE A 8 6.61 -2.35 -5.50
N ASN A 9 5.77 -2.75 -6.46
CA ASN A 9 4.66 -3.67 -6.19
C ASN A 9 5.18 -5.05 -5.74
N GLU A 10 6.24 -5.55 -6.35
CA GLU A 10 6.89 -6.81 -5.94
C GLU A 10 7.47 -6.70 -4.52
N ALA A 11 8.15 -5.59 -4.21
CA ALA A 11 8.70 -5.35 -2.88
C ALA A 11 7.61 -5.22 -1.80
N LEU A 12 6.51 -4.53 -2.10
CA LEU A 12 5.35 -4.43 -1.20
C LEU A 12 4.72 -5.79 -0.94
N ASP A 13 4.54 -6.61 -1.98
CA ASP A 13 3.96 -7.94 -1.85
C ASP A 13 4.81 -8.85 -0.95
N VAL A 14 6.13 -8.80 -1.13
CA VAL A 14 7.09 -9.51 -0.27
C VAL A 14 7.04 -8.99 1.17
N ALA A 15 7.01 -7.67 1.37
CA ALA A 15 7.00 -7.04 2.70
C ALA A 15 5.76 -7.40 3.52
N ILE A 16 4.64 -7.68 2.86
CA ILE A 16 3.35 -8.02 3.50
C ILE A 16 2.94 -9.49 3.29
N SER A 17 3.93 -10.37 3.12
CA SER A 17 3.67 -11.81 2.91
C SER A 17 2.92 -12.46 4.07
N LEU A 18 2.01 -13.39 3.72
CA LEU A 18 1.08 -14.12 4.59
C LEU A 18 1.66 -15.36 5.28
N LYS A 19 2.93 -15.70 5.06
CA LYS A 19 3.51 -16.95 5.58
C LYS A 19 3.31 -17.07 7.10
N ASP A 20 2.36 -17.91 7.49
CA ASP A 20 2.01 -18.31 8.86
C ASP A 20 1.64 -17.17 9.82
N LYS A 21 1.09 -16.05 9.30
CA LYS A 21 0.67 -14.92 10.14
C LYS A 21 -0.84 -14.94 10.39
N GLU A 22 -1.20 -15.27 11.63
CA GLU A 22 -2.52 -14.94 12.19
C GLU A 22 -2.51 -13.50 12.74
N PRO A 23 -3.61 -12.75 12.63
CA PRO A 23 -4.91 -13.15 12.09
C PRO A 23 -4.98 -13.00 10.56
N ARG A 24 -5.47 -14.05 9.87
CA ARG A 24 -5.51 -14.11 8.40
C ARG A 24 -6.36 -13.01 7.77
N GLU A 25 -7.55 -12.76 8.31
CA GLU A 25 -8.51 -11.82 7.73
C GLU A 25 -7.97 -10.38 7.75
N LEU A 26 -7.35 -9.96 8.85
CA LEU A 26 -6.63 -8.69 8.92
C LEU A 26 -5.56 -8.56 7.84
N HIS A 27 -4.74 -9.59 7.66
CA HIS A 27 -3.69 -9.54 6.64
C HIS A 27 -4.25 -9.54 5.20
N GLU A 28 -5.34 -10.27 4.95
CA GLU A 28 -6.07 -10.21 3.67
C GLU A 28 -6.62 -8.80 3.41
N ALA A 29 -7.20 -8.16 4.43
CA ALA A 29 -7.70 -6.79 4.33
C ALA A 29 -6.56 -5.78 4.03
N MET A 30 -5.42 -5.90 4.71
CA MET A 30 -4.25 -5.05 4.43
C MET A 30 -3.75 -5.24 2.99
N ARG A 31 -3.63 -6.49 2.54
CA ARG A 31 -3.19 -6.84 1.18
C ARG A 31 -4.16 -6.35 0.12
N TYR A 32 -5.46 -6.47 0.39
CA TYR A 32 -6.51 -6.01 -0.53
C TYR A 32 -6.37 -4.54 -0.85
N SER A 33 -6.20 -3.68 0.15
CA SER A 33 -6.03 -2.24 -0.07
C SER A 33 -4.67 -1.93 -0.71
N LEU A 34 -3.59 -2.43 -0.12
CA LEU A 34 -2.24 -2.06 -0.50
C LEU A 34 -1.89 -2.51 -1.92
N LEU A 35 -2.33 -3.71 -2.34
CA LEU A 35 -1.98 -4.34 -3.61
C LEU A 35 -3.02 -4.15 -4.72
N ARG A 36 -4.14 -3.45 -4.48
CA ARG A 36 -5.17 -3.18 -5.53
C ARG A 36 -4.70 -2.31 -6.70
N GLY A 37 -3.43 -1.89 -6.67
CA GLY A 37 -2.79 -1.07 -7.68
C GLY A 37 -2.98 0.42 -7.40
N GLY A 38 -2.04 1.21 -7.90
CA GLY A 38 -2.02 2.66 -7.76
C GLY A 38 -0.94 3.27 -8.65
N LYS A 39 -0.89 4.60 -8.71
CA LYS A 39 0.15 5.30 -9.47
C LYS A 39 1.53 5.20 -8.80
N ARG A 40 1.60 4.78 -7.52
CA ARG A 40 2.82 4.61 -6.71
C ARG A 40 3.72 5.85 -6.77
N VAL A 41 3.10 7.03 -6.65
CA VAL A 41 3.77 8.32 -6.85
C VAL A 41 4.78 8.58 -5.72
N CYS A 42 4.35 8.42 -4.48
CA CYS A 42 5.19 8.63 -3.29
C CYS A 42 6.43 7.70 -3.25
N PRO A 43 6.31 6.37 -3.40
CA PRO A 43 7.47 5.48 -3.41
C PRO A 43 8.37 5.73 -4.63
N PHE A 44 7.80 6.09 -5.79
CA PHE A 44 8.60 6.46 -6.96
C PHE A 44 9.47 7.68 -6.68
N PHE A 45 8.91 8.74 -6.09
CA PHE A 45 9.68 9.93 -5.74
C PHE A 45 10.72 9.66 -4.64
N CYS A 46 10.40 8.82 -3.65
CA CYS A 46 11.38 8.41 -2.64
C CYS A 46 12.62 7.77 -3.27
N ILE A 47 12.42 6.81 -4.19
CA ILE A 47 13.51 6.16 -4.93
C ILE A 47 14.25 7.18 -5.80
N ALA A 48 13.53 7.98 -6.57
CA ALA A 48 14.15 8.96 -7.46
C ALA A 48 14.97 10.01 -6.71
N SER A 49 14.53 10.45 -5.53
CA SER A 49 15.28 11.37 -4.67
C SER A 49 16.56 10.74 -4.14
N CYS A 50 16.54 9.45 -3.79
CA CYS A 50 17.73 8.72 -3.37
C CYS A 50 18.74 8.59 -4.51
N GLU A 51 18.28 8.22 -5.71
CA GLU A 51 19.14 8.11 -6.90
C GLU A 51 19.75 9.47 -7.28
N LEU A 52 18.99 10.56 -7.14
CA LEU A 52 19.45 11.92 -7.45
C LEU A 52 20.67 12.34 -6.62
N VAL A 53 20.78 11.85 -5.38
CA VAL A 53 21.90 12.16 -4.47
C VAL A 53 23.00 11.08 -4.47
N GLY A 54 22.98 10.18 -5.46
CA GLY A 54 23.99 9.13 -5.64
C GLY A 54 23.74 7.83 -4.86
N GLY A 55 22.55 7.68 -4.27
CA GLY A 55 22.11 6.41 -3.70
C GLY A 55 21.62 5.43 -4.76
N THR A 56 21.24 4.22 -4.33
CA THR A 56 20.71 3.18 -5.20
C THR A 56 19.25 2.90 -4.90
N GLU A 57 18.50 2.37 -5.88
CA GLU A 57 17.11 1.97 -5.68
C GLU A 57 16.92 1.00 -4.50
N SER A 58 17.84 0.05 -4.32
CA SER A 58 17.77 -0.93 -3.22
C SER A 58 17.92 -0.28 -1.84
N MET A 59 18.69 0.80 -1.71
CA MET A 59 18.82 1.56 -0.46
C MET A 59 17.50 2.26 -0.09
N ALA A 60 16.77 2.75 -1.08
CA ALA A 60 15.50 3.45 -0.87
C ALA A 60 14.28 2.54 -0.78
N MET A 61 14.36 1.30 -1.30
CA MET A 61 13.21 0.40 -1.44
C MET A 61 12.45 0.16 -0.11
N PRO A 62 13.11 -0.08 1.04
CA PRO A 62 12.40 -0.24 2.31
C PRO A 62 11.62 1.02 2.72
N ALA A 63 12.23 2.20 2.56
CA ALA A 63 11.59 3.48 2.87
C ALA A 63 10.42 3.77 1.92
N ALA A 64 10.59 3.48 0.64
CA ALA A 64 9.53 3.60 -0.36
C ALA A 64 8.33 2.71 -0.02
N CYS A 65 8.56 1.45 0.38
CA CYS A 65 7.50 0.55 0.83
C CYS A 65 6.78 1.09 2.06
N ALA A 66 7.53 1.54 3.08
CA ALA A 66 6.95 2.09 4.30
C ALA A 66 6.08 3.33 4.03
N ILE A 67 6.52 4.23 3.15
CA ILE A 67 5.74 5.41 2.76
C ILE A 67 4.43 5.00 2.08
N GLU A 68 4.46 4.04 1.15
CA GLU A 68 3.24 3.58 0.48
C GLU A 68 2.30 2.84 1.45
N MET A 69 2.83 2.09 2.42
CA MET A 69 2.03 1.45 3.47
C MET A 69 1.31 2.48 4.35
N ILE A 70 2.00 3.55 4.76
CA ILE A 70 1.41 4.64 5.53
C ILE A 70 0.37 5.38 4.69
N HIS A 71 0.67 5.65 3.42
CA HIS A 71 -0.27 6.28 2.50
C HIS A 71 -1.55 5.47 2.35
N ASP A 72 -1.44 4.15 2.15
CA ASP A 72 -2.60 3.28 1.99
C ASP A 72 -3.40 3.15 3.31
N ALA A 73 -2.72 3.08 4.45
CA ALA A 73 -3.37 3.08 5.76
C ALA A 73 -4.19 4.35 6.02
N ALA A 74 -3.66 5.52 5.64
CA ALA A 74 -4.39 6.78 5.72
C ALA A 74 -5.65 6.75 4.84
N LEU A 75 -5.55 6.24 3.61
CA LEU A 75 -6.71 6.13 2.72
C LEU A 75 -7.79 5.19 3.25
N ILE A 76 -7.41 4.10 3.93
CA ILE A 76 -8.38 3.20 4.57
C ILE A 76 -9.16 3.94 5.67
N GLN A 77 -8.47 4.75 6.48
CA GLN A 77 -9.09 5.52 7.55
C GLN A 77 -9.98 6.63 6.99
N ASP A 78 -9.53 7.36 5.97
CA ASP A 78 -10.32 8.39 5.28
C ASP A 78 -11.60 7.80 4.68
N ASP A 79 -11.54 6.56 4.18
CA ASP A 79 -12.68 5.88 3.57
C ASP A 79 -13.79 5.48 4.58
N LEU A 80 -13.56 5.53 5.89
CA LEU A 80 -14.51 5.07 6.92
C LEU A 80 -15.82 5.91 6.96
N PRO A 81 -16.94 5.35 7.44
CA PRO A 81 -18.22 6.06 7.53
C PRO A 81 -18.19 7.34 8.37
N CYS A 82 -17.29 7.39 9.35
CA CYS A 82 -17.07 8.57 10.21
C CYS A 82 -16.20 9.66 9.57
N MET A 83 -15.57 9.38 8.43
CA MET A 83 -14.70 10.28 7.67
C MET A 83 -15.39 10.64 6.34
N ASP A 84 -14.89 10.16 5.20
CA ASP A 84 -15.47 10.48 3.89
C ASP A 84 -16.69 9.61 3.54
N ASN A 85 -16.94 8.54 4.30
CA ASN A 85 -18.01 7.58 4.04
C ASN A 85 -18.04 7.11 2.57
N ALA A 86 -16.85 6.84 2.02
CA ALA A 86 -16.72 6.43 0.65
C ALA A 86 -17.42 5.07 0.41
N HIS A 87 -17.62 4.70 -0.85
CA HIS A 87 -18.12 3.36 -1.22
C HIS A 87 -17.17 2.63 -2.17
N LEU A 88 -16.48 3.40 -3.02
CA LEU A 88 -15.57 2.88 -4.03
C LEU A 88 -14.29 3.71 -4.05
N ARG A 89 -13.17 3.04 -4.32
CA ARG A 89 -11.88 3.67 -4.62
C ARG A 89 -11.30 3.05 -5.88
N ARG A 90 -11.03 3.87 -6.90
CA ARG A 90 -10.54 3.39 -8.22
C ARG A 90 -11.45 2.29 -8.82
N GLY A 91 -12.77 2.44 -8.68
CA GLY A 91 -13.76 1.53 -9.24
C GLY A 91 -13.95 0.18 -8.53
N LYS A 92 -13.30 -0.06 -7.38
CA LYS A 92 -13.56 -1.27 -6.55
C LYS A 92 -14.03 -0.87 -5.15
N PRO A 93 -14.73 -1.76 -4.42
CA PRO A 93 -15.10 -1.52 -3.03
C PRO A 93 -13.93 -1.04 -2.17
N ILE A 94 -14.21 -0.14 -1.24
CA ILE A 94 -13.23 0.25 -0.22
C ILE A 94 -13.10 -0.83 0.85
N ASN A 95 -12.07 -0.73 1.69
CA ASN A 95 -11.72 -1.79 2.63
C ASN A 95 -12.87 -2.17 3.57
N HIS A 96 -13.48 -1.19 4.26
CA HIS A 96 -14.54 -1.48 5.23
C HIS A 96 -15.83 -2.02 4.59
N LYS A 97 -16.04 -1.78 3.29
CA LYS A 97 -17.17 -2.38 2.55
C LYS A 97 -16.91 -3.84 2.18
N ALA A 98 -15.65 -4.24 2.05
CA ALA A 98 -15.25 -5.61 1.71
C ALA A 98 -15.06 -6.50 2.95
N PHE A 99 -14.54 -5.95 4.06
CA PHE A 99 -14.17 -6.73 5.25
C PHE A 99 -14.87 -6.28 6.54
N GLY A 100 -15.67 -5.20 6.49
CA GLY A 100 -16.26 -4.58 7.69
C GLY A 100 -15.37 -3.50 8.31
N GLU A 101 -15.94 -2.70 9.21
CA GLU A 101 -15.23 -1.57 9.84
C GLU A 101 -14.18 -2.01 10.87
N ALA A 102 -14.40 -3.15 11.53
CA ALA A 102 -13.51 -3.69 12.56
C ALA A 102 -13.07 -5.11 12.17
N VAL A 103 -12.06 -5.18 11.30
CA VAL A 103 -11.40 -6.44 10.95
C VAL A 103 -10.47 -6.84 12.10
N GLN A 104 -10.49 -8.12 12.50
CA GLN A 104 -9.68 -8.65 13.61
C GLN A 104 -8.66 -9.69 13.16
#